data_AF-A0A6J5TX01-F1
#
_entry.id   AF-A0A6J5TX01-F1
#
_cell.length_a   1.000
_cell.length_b   1.000
_cell.length_c   1.000
_cell.angle_alpha   90.00
_cell.angle_beta   90.00
_cell.angle_gamma   90.00
#
_symmetry.space_group_name_H-M   'P 1'
#
loop_
_entity.id
_entity.type
_entity.pdbx_description
1 polymer ?
#
loop_
_entity_poly.entity_id
_entity_poly.type
_entity_poly.pdbx_seq_one_letter_code
_entity_poly.pdbx_strand_id
1 'polypeptide(L)' 'MEKAAAPAAWNPQFGGCRVDLGMKNNHVVRKLEKRQQICTLDQHIEEQFGGGCLLACIIAWVCPSA' A
#
# COMPACT_ATOMS: atom_id res chain seq x y z
N MET A 1 19.89 -37.20 19.26
CA MET A 1 18.56 -36.69 18.87
C MET A 1 18.23 -35.56 19.82
N GLU A 2 18.47 -34.32 19.42
CA GLU A 2 17.87 -33.17 20.11
C GLU A 2 17.77 -32.04 19.08
N LYS A 3 16.55 -31.69 18.71
CA LYS A 3 16.23 -30.70 17.68
C LYS A 3 15.91 -29.39 18.41
N ALA A 4 16.87 -28.48 18.49
CA ALA A 4 16.61 -27.12 18.96
C ALA A 4 15.90 -26.31 17.87
N ALA A 5 14.68 -25.88 18.15
CA ALA A 5 13.87 -25.04 17.28
C ALA A 5 14.45 -23.62 17.24
N ALA A 6 14.80 -23.14 16.05
CA ALA A 6 15.21 -21.75 15.85
C ALA A 6 14.02 -20.80 16.09
N PRO A 7 14.18 -19.69 16.82
CA PRO A 7 13.13 -18.70 16.96
C PRO A 7 12.85 -18.08 15.59
N ALA A 8 11.56 -18.06 15.23
CA ALA A 8 11.07 -17.44 14.01
C ALA A 8 11.39 -15.94 14.03
N ALA A 9 12.50 -15.57 13.40
CA ALA A 9 12.86 -14.20 13.10
C ALA A 9 11.95 -13.68 11.99
N TRP A 10 10.84 -13.04 12.35
CA TRP A 10 10.16 -12.14 11.43
C TRP A 10 10.91 -10.82 11.46
N ASN A 11 11.85 -10.65 10.52
CA ASN A 11 12.43 -9.35 10.21
C ASN A 11 11.69 -8.80 8.99
N PRO A 12 10.63 -7.98 9.16
CA PRO A 12 10.02 -7.30 8.05
C PRO A 12 10.90 -6.11 7.72
N GLN A 13 11.98 -6.36 6.97
CA GLN A 13 12.41 -5.35 6.03
C GLN A 13 11.22 -5.16 5.08
N PHE A 14 10.38 -4.18 5.41
CA PHE A 14 9.37 -3.61 4.52
C PHE A 14 10.12 -3.02 3.33
N GLY A 15 10.57 -3.92 2.45
CA GLY A 15 10.99 -3.58 1.11
C GLY A 15 9.76 -2.99 0.45
N GLY A 16 9.82 -1.68 0.19
CA GLY A 16 8.82 -1.00 -0.61
C GLY A 16 8.51 -1.85 -1.82
N CYS A 17 7.23 -2.01 -2.15
CA CYS A 17 6.78 -2.75 -3.31
C CYS A 17 7.44 -2.16 -4.56
N ARG A 18 8.63 -2.67 -4.90
CA ARG A 18 9.23 -2.43 -6.18
C ARG A 18 8.25 -3.07 -7.14
N VAL A 19 7.67 -2.26 -8.02
CA VAL A 19 6.97 -2.79 -9.19
C VAL A 19 8.06 -3.48 -10.00
N ASP A 20 8.30 -4.75 -9.70
CA ASP A 20 9.32 -5.54 -10.37
C ASP A 20 8.94 -5.59 -11.84
N LEU A 21 9.75 -4.88 -12.62
CA LEU A 21 9.71 -4.71 -14.08
C LEU A 21 10.00 -6.04 -14.81
N GLY A 22 9.44 -7.16 -14.34
CA GLY A 22 9.84 -8.52 -14.74
C GLY A 22 8.92 -9.20 -15.75
N MET A 23 7.66 -8.78 -15.89
CA MET A 23 6.74 -9.33 -16.91
C MET A 23 5.93 -8.19 -17.52
N LYS A 24 6.62 -7.37 -18.31
CA LYS A 24 6.10 -6.16 -18.94
C LYS A 24 5.08 -6.52 -20.03
N ASN A 25 3.86 -6.90 -19.64
CA ASN A 25 2.74 -6.84 -20.57
C ASN A 25 2.67 -5.38 -21.07
N ASN A 26 2.84 -5.19 -22.37
CA ASN A 26 2.91 -3.87 -22.99
C ASN A 26 1.68 -3.01 -22.63
N HIS A 27 0.52 -3.66 -22.49
CA HIS A 27 -0.69 -2.99 -22.04
C HIS A 27 -0.54 -2.46 -20.60
N VAL A 28 0.04 -3.22 -19.69
CA VAL A 28 0.23 -2.85 -18.28
C VAL A 28 1.20 -1.68 -18.16
N VAL A 29 2.34 -1.72 -18.87
CA VAL A 29 3.32 -0.61 -18.88
C VAL A 29 2.67 0.67 -19.36
N ARG A 30 1.98 0.63 -20.51
CA ARG A 30 1.26 1.79 -21.04
C ARG A 30 0.19 2.32 -20.07
N LYS A 31 -0.46 1.42 -19.31
CA LYS A 31 -1.47 1.79 -18.31
C LYS A 31 -0.84 2.47 -17.09
N LEU A 32 0.32 1.98 -16.64
CA LEU A 32 1.06 2.58 -15.53
C LEU A 32 1.61 3.95 -15.89
N GLU A 33 2.24 4.11 -17.05
CA GLU A 33 2.75 5.41 -17.54
C GLU A 33 1.63 6.45 -17.62
N LYS A 34 0.49 6.08 -18.24
CA LYS A 34 -0.67 6.97 -18.32
C LYS A 34 -1.26 7.32 -16.96
N ARG A 35 -1.28 6.38 -16.01
CA ARG A 35 -1.79 6.62 -14.66
C ARG A 35 -0.86 7.51 -13.84
N GLN A 36 0.45 7.32 -13.95
CA GLN A 36 1.43 8.12 -13.21
C GLN A 36 1.37 9.61 -13.60
N GLN A 37 1.14 9.91 -14.88
CA GLN A 37 1.02 11.31 -15.36
C GLN A 37 -0.14 12.08 -14.68
N ILE A 38 -1.22 11.38 -14.32
CA ILE A 38 -2.40 11.98 -13.69
C ILE A 38 -2.49 11.68 -12.19
N CYS A 39 -1.57 10.86 -11.65
CA CYS A 39 -1.58 10.43 -10.26
C CYS A 39 -0.73 11.40 -9.44
N THR A 40 -1.26 12.59 -9.20
CA THR A 40 -0.72 13.53 -8.22
C THR A 40 -1.45 13.31 -6.90
N LEU A 41 -0.74 12.89 -5.87
CA LEU A 41 -1.25 12.80 -4.50
C LEU A 41 -0.79 14.03 -3.74
N ASP A 42 -1.63 14.55 -2.84
CA ASP A 42 -1.22 15.67 -1.99
C ASP A 42 -0.13 15.20 -1.01
N GLN A 43 0.86 16.05 -0.76
CA GLN A 43 1.99 15.75 0.11
C GLN A 43 1.55 15.30 1.51
N HIS A 44 0.49 15.89 2.09
CA HIS A 44 0.02 15.47 3.41
C HIS A 44 -0.60 14.07 3.40
N ILE A 45 -1.18 13.66 2.27
CA ILE A 45 -1.75 12.32 2.11
C ILE A 45 -0.63 11.29 1.90
N GLU A 46 0.43 11.62 1.15
CA GLU A 46 1.62 10.77 1.02
C GLU A 46 2.28 10.48 2.36
N GLU A 47 2.39 11.49 3.23
CA GLU A 47 2.93 11.33 4.58
C GLU A 47 2.06 10.38 5.43
N GLN A 48 0.73 10.50 5.35
CA GLN A 48 -0.19 9.58 6.03
C GLN A 48 -0.07 8.14 5.52
N PHE A 49 0.09 7.95 4.20
CA PHE A 49 0.32 6.63 3.61
C PHE A 49 1.68 6.06 4.01
N GLY A 50 2.74 6.88 4.07
CA GLY A 50 4.07 6.48 4.52
C GLY A 50 4.12 6.12 6.01
N GLY A 51 3.33 6.82 6.84
CA GLY A 51 3.20 6.55 8.27
C GLY A 51 2.23 5.41 8.62
N GLY A 52 1.41 4.94 7.67
CA GLY A 52 0.43 3.87 7.88
C GLY A 52 -0.81 4.28 8.69
N CYS A 53 -0.99 5.57 8.97
CA CYS A 53 -2.09 6.12 9.76
C CYS A 53 -2.83 7.19 8.93
N LEU A 54 -4.06 6.89 8.50
CA LEU A 54 -4.87 7.79 7.67
C LEU A 54 -5.95 8.50 8.49
N LEU A 55 -6.10 9.82 8.31
CA LEU A 55 -7.22 10.56 8.90
C LEU A 55 -8.45 10.42 8.01
N ALA A 56 -9.59 10.01 8.58
CA ALA A 56 -10.83 9.84 7.84
C ALA A 56 -12.04 10.30 8.67
N CYS A 57 -13.01 10.94 7.99
CA CYS A 57 -14.32 11.23 8.56
C CYS A 57 -15.27 10.05 8.27
N ILE A 58 -15.88 9.50 9.31
CA ILE A 58 -16.87 8.42 9.15
C ILE A 58 -18.18 9.05 8.68
N ILE A 59 -18.52 8.83 7.40
CA ILE A 59 -19.84 9.17 6.87
C ILE A 59 -20.80 7.99 7.09
N ALA A 60 -21.40 7.93 8.28
CA ALA A 60 -22.46 6.96 8.56
C ALA A 60 -23.83 7.60 8.25
N TRP A 61 -24.63 6.94 7.41
CA TRP A 61 -26.05 7.26 7.30
C TRP A 61 -26.74 6.77 8.58
N VAL A 62 -26.91 7.68 9.54
CA VAL A 62 -27.87 7.47 10.62
C VAL A 62 -29.24 7.75 10.02
N CYS A 63 -30.08 6.71 9.90
CA CYS A 63 -31.49 6.90 9.62
C CYS A 63 -32.08 7.66 10.83
N PRO A 64 -32.55 8.92 10.69
CA PRO A 64 -33.17 9.61 11.80
C PRO A 64 -34.50 8.91 12.08
N SER A 65 -34.57 8.13 13.16
CA SER A 65 -35.85 7.60 13.65
C SER A 65 -36.71 8.79 14.04
N ALA A 66 -37.86 8.89 13.39
CA ALA A 66 -38.93 9.84 13.68
C ALA A 66 -39.43 9.73 15.12
#